data_AF-A0A529QNS7-F1
#
_entry.id   AF-A0A529QNS7-F1
#
_cell.length_a   1.000
_cell.length_b   1.000
_cell.length_c   1.000
_cell.angle_alpha   90.00
_cell.angle_beta   90.00
_cell.angle_gamma   90.00
#
_symmetry.space_group_name_H-M   'P 1'
#
loop_
_entity.id
_entity.type
_entity.pdbx_description
1 polymer ?
#
loop_
_entity_poly.entity_id
_entity_poly.type
_entity_poly.pdbx_seq_one_letter_code
_entity_poly.pdbx_strand_id
1 'polypeptide(L)'
;MARIRKGAAKPVPQFLEDDPSTGYLPGRPWPTVRYGLATLLVSALLVFAIEWIVRGDFFGTVDFFLQPFKPGWTTIIVFTLVLVGLDAVLGRSHQSLMIVAPLTLALAFVGHQKSHYLGDPLYPTDFLYARQIMALMPLLVRERPWTAVMLAAAIVGG
;
A
#
# COMPACT_ATOMS: atom_id res chain seq x y z
N MET A 1 -54.21 -2.60 -19.96
CA MET A 1 -53.27 -2.64 -18.83
C MET A 1 -52.31 -3.80 -19.01
N ALA A 2 -51.09 -3.54 -19.50
CA ALA A 2 -50.08 -4.57 -19.72
C ALA A 2 -49.22 -4.78 -18.45
N ARG A 3 -49.26 -5.97 -17.86
CA ARG A 3 -48.35 -6.36 -16.77
C ARG A 3 -46.97 -6.67 -17.36
N ILE A 4 -46.00 -5.82 -17.08
CA ILE A 4 -44.59 -6.05 -17.39
C ILE A 4 -44.13 -7.27 -16.59
N ARG A 5 -43.89 -8.40 -17.27
CA ARG A 5 -43.22 -9.57 -16.69
C ARG A 5 -41.78 -9.18 -16.36
N LYS A 6 -41.45 -9.13 -15.07
CA LYS A 6 -40.04 -9.08 -14.61
C LYS A 6 -39.34 -10.31 -15.16
N GLY A 7 -38.32 -10.09 -15.99
CA GLY A 7 -37.52 -11.14 -16.61
C GLY A 7 -36.97 -12.08 -15.54
N ALA A 8 -37.11 -13.38 -15.80
CA ALA A 8 -36.53 -14.43 -14.99
C ALA A 8 -35.02 -14.17 -14.86
N ALA A 9 -34.56 -13.92 -13.63
CA ALA A 9 -33.14 -13.91 -13.33
C ALA A 9 -32.56 -15.26 -13.78
N LYS A 10 -31.53 -15.23 -14.62
CA LYS A 10 -30.80 -16.45 -14.99
C LYS A 10 -30.38 -17.17 -13.70
N PRO A 11 -30.58 -18.49 -13.58
CA PRO A 11 -30.10 -19.22 -12.41
C PRO A 11 -28.59 -19.06 -12.35
N VAL A 12 -28.14 -18.32 -11.34
CA VAL A 12 -26.72 -18.19 -10.99
C VAL A 12 -26.26 -19.57 -10.55
N PRO A 13 -25.08 -20.05 -10.97
CA PRO A 13 -24.66 -21.38 -10.64
C PRO A 13 -24.45 -21.53 -9.11
N GLN A 14 -25.05 -22.58 -8.55
CA GLN A 14 -25.22 -22.86 -7.12
C GLN A 14 -23.92 -22.85 -6.31
N PHE A 15 -22.76 -23.09 -6.94
CA PHE A 15 -21.45 -23.05 -6.28
C PHE A 15 -21.08 -21.65 -5.74
N LEU A 16 -21.71 -20.58 -6.23
CA LEU A 16 -21.51 -19.22 -5.72
C LEU A 16 -22.41 -18.88 -4.53
N GLU A 17 -23.49 -19.64 -4.31
CA GLU A 17 -24.45 -19.43 -3.20
C GLU A 17 -23.99 -20.09 -1.90
N ASP A 18 -23.27 -21.21 -2.01
CA ASP A 18 -22.91 -22.05 -0.87
C ASP A 18 -21.53 -21.72 -0.27
N ASP A 19 -20.74 -20.85 -0.90
CA ASP A 19 -19.41 -20.47 -0.39
C ASP A 19 -19.43 -19.10 0.33
N PRO A 20 -19.46 -19.08 1.67
CA PRO A 20 -19.42 -17.84 2.45
C PRO A 20 -18.11 -17.06 2.27
N SER A 21 -17.06 -17.68 1.70
CA SER A 21 -15.79 -17.02 1.44
C SER A 21 -15.81 -16.11 0.20
N THR A 22 -16.71 -16.36 -0.75
CA THR A 22 -16.89 -15.53 -1.95
C THR A 22 -17.67 -14.23 -1.71
N GLY A 23 -18.39 -14.11 -0.59
CA GLY A 23 -19.18 -12.92 -0.25
C GLY A 23 -20.33 -12.61 -1.23
N TYR A 24 -20.66 -13.53 -2.14
CA TYR A 24 -21.68 -13.36 -3.16
C TYR A 24 -23.03 -13.87 -2.64
N LEU A 25 -23.88 -12.96 -2.16
CA LEU A 25 -25.28 -13.26 -1.86
C LEU A 25 -26.16 -12.66 -2.96
N PRO A 26 -26.76 -13.46 -3.85
CA PRO A 26 -27.58 -12.92 -4.94
C PRO A 26 -28.73 -12.07 -4.40
N GLY A 27 -28.85 -10.84 -4.90
CA GLY A 27 -29.92 -9.91 -4.55
C GLY A 27 -29.70 -9.02 -3.31
N ARG A 28 -28.55 -9.10 -2.62
CA ARG A 28 -28.22 -8.20 -1.50
C ARG A 28 -26.93 -7.43 -1.79
N PRO A 29 -26.95 -6.10 -2.01
CA PRO A 29 -25.73 -5.30 -2.27
C PRO A 29 -24.85 -5.11 -1.03
N TRP A 30 -25.37 -5.46 0.14
CA TRP A 30 -24.77 -5.19 1.44
C TRP A 30 -23.37 -5.79 1.66
N PRO A 31 -23.05 -7.04 1.24
CA PRO A 31 -21.71 -7.60 1.36
C PRO A 31 -20.68 -6.84 0.52
N THR A 32 -21.04 -6.48 -0.71
CA THR A 32 -20.16 -5.73 -1.62
C THR A 32 -19.91 -4.30 -1.13
N VAL A 33 -20.95 -3.63 -0.63
CA VAL A 33 -20.81 -2.29 -0.03
C VAL A 33 -19.94 -2.34 1.22
N ARG A 34 -20.14 -3.32 2.10
CA ARG A 34 -19.31 -3.53 3.28
C ARG A 34 -17.84 -3.77 2.93
N TYR A 35 -17.58 -4.64 1.96
CA TYR A 35 -16.23 -4.89 1.47
C TYR A 35 -15.59 -3.61 0.91
N GLY A 36 -16.29 -2.90 0.03
CA GLY A 36 -15.78 -1.64 -0.55
C GLY A 36 -15.46 -0.59 0.52
N LEU A 37 -16.34 -0.41 1.50
CA LEU A 37 -16.11 0.50 2.63
C LEU A 37 -14.94 0.04 3.51
N ALA A 38 -14.83 -1.25 3.80
CA ALA A 38 -13.73 -1.80 4.58
C ALA A 38 -12.38 -1.58 3.87
N THR A 39 -12.31 -1.90 2.58
CA THR A 39 -11.08 -1.72 1.77
C THR A 39 -10.71 -0.24 1.64
N LEU A 40 -11.69 0.66 1.53
CA LEU A 40 -11.45 2.10 1.54
C LEU A 40 -10.87 2.57 2.88
N LEU A 41 -11.44 2.13 4.00
CA LEU A 41 -10.94 2.47 5.34
C LEU A 41 -9.53 1.93 5.58
N VAL A 42 -9.27 0.69 5.18
CA VAL A 42 -7.93 0.10 5.28
C VAL A 42 -6.93 0.85 4.41
N SER A 43 -7.33 1.26 3.19
CA SER A 43 -6.47 2.07 2.32
C SER A 43 -6.16 3.42 2.94
N ALA A 44 -7.14 4.07 3.57
CA ALA A 44 -6.94 5.34 4.28
C ALA A 44 -5.95 5.17 5.44
N LEU A 45 -6.10 4.12 6.25
CA LEU A 45 -5.17 3.77 7.33
C LEU A 45 -3.75 3.49 6.81
N LEU A 46 -3.63 2.74 5.72
CA LEU A 46 -2.34 2.41 5.12
C LEU A 46 -1.64 3.65 4.58
N VAL A 47 -2.34 4.51 3.84
CA VAL A 47 -1.78 5.77 3.33
C VAL A 47 -1.41 6.70 4.49
N PHE A 48 -2.21 6.76 5.56
CA PHE A 48 -1.87 7.51 6.76
C PHE A 48 -0.58 7.00 7.41
N ALA A 49 -0.43 5.68 7.55
CA ALA A 49 0.79 5.08 8.11
C ALA A 49 2.02 5.37 7.23
N ILE A 50 1.88 5.31 5.90
CA ILE A 50 2.95 5.67 4.96
C ILE A 50 3.36 7.14 5.13
N GLU A 51 2.40 8.06 5.13
CA GLU A 51 2.69 9.49 5.28
C GLU A 51 3.32 9.82 6.64
N TRP A 52 2.87 9.15 7.71
CA TRP A 52 3.47 9.29 9.02
C TRP A 52 4.94 8.87 9.01
N ILE A 53 5.26 7.73 8.40
CA ILE A 53 6.65 7.27 8.26
C ILE A 53 7.47 8.27 7.43
N VAL A 54 6.97 8.67 6.26
CA VAL A 54 7.72 9.54 5.34
C VAL A 54 8.00 10.90 5.98
N ARG A 55 7.00 11.50 6.65
CA ARG A 55 7.11 12.84 7.26
C ARG A 55 7.85 12.82 8.59
N GLY A 56 7.76 11.72 9.35
CA GLY A 56 8.28 11.64 10.71
C GLY A 56 7.53 12.51 11.73
N ASP A 57 6.42 13.14 11.34
CA ASP A 57 5.59 13.99 12.20
C ASP A 57 4.09 13.67 12.05
N PHE A 58 3.42 13.55 13.20
CA PHE A 58 2.00 13.22 13.28
C PHE A 58 1.13 14.39 12.84
N PHE A 59 1.42 15.61 13.30
CA PHE A 59 0.58 16.78 12.99
C PHE A 59 0.71 17.17 11.51
N GLY A 60 1.92 17.14 10.96
CA GLY A 60 2.16 17.34 9.53
C GLY A 60 1.47 16.29 8.64
N THR A 61 1.25 15.07 9.15
CA THR A 61 0.45 14.04 8.46
C THR A 61 -1.03 14.40 8.46
N VAL A 62 -1.59 14.83 9.59
CA VAL A 62 -3.00 15.26 9.66
C VAL A 62 -3.25 16.46 8.74
N ASP A 63 -2.35 17.45 8.74
CA ASP A 63 -2.42 18.61 7.85
C ASP A 63 -2.36 18.23 6.36
N PHE A 64 -1.63 17.17 6.01
CA PHE A 64 -1.61 16.65 4.65
C PHE A 64 -3.00 16.18 4.18
N PHE A 65 -3.76 15.53 5.05
CA PHE A 65 -5.12 15.07 4.72
C PHE A 65 -6.16 16.19 4.72
N LEU A 66 -5.93 17.25 5.51
CA LEU A 66 -6.83 18.41 5.58
C LEU A 66 -6.64 19.40 4.43
N GLN A 67 -5.47 19.39 3.77
CA GLN A 67 -5.17 20.30 2.66
C GLN A 67 -5.80 19.83 1.34
N PRO A 68 -6.77 20.57 0.76
CA PRO A 68 -7.49 20.14 -0.45
C PRO A 68 -6.60 20.01 -1.69
N PHE A 69 -5.48 20.73 -1.72
CA PHE A 69 -4.56 20.79 -2.85
C PHE A 69 -3.50 19.69 -2.84
N LYS A 70 -3.44 18.88 -1.77
CA LYS A 70 -2.56 17.73 -1.71
C LYS A 70 -3.30 16.47 -2.16
N PRO A 71 -2.67 15.56 -2.91
CA PRO A 71 -3.32 14.41 -3.52
C PRO A 71 -3.68 13.29 -2.51
N GLY A 72 -4.02 13.60 -1.26
CA GLY A 72 -4.29 12.59 -0.21
C GLY A 72 -5.47 11.68 -0.57
N TRP A 73 -6.61 12.25 -0.94
CA TRP A 73 -7.79 11.49 -1.34
C TRP A 73 -7.56 10.66 -2.61
N THR A 74 -6.85 11.20 -3.58
CA THR A 74 -6.51 10.47 -4.80
C THR A 74 -5.60 9.27 -4.51
N THR A 75 -4.64 9.40 -3.59
CA THR A 75 -3.79 8.27 -3.18
C THR A 75 -4.60 7.19 -2.49
N ILE A 76 -5.51 7.54 -1.59
CA ILE A 76 -6.42 6.57 -0.94
C ILE A 76 -7.23 5.81 -1.98
N ILE A 77 -7.83 6.51 -2.96
CA ILE A 77 -8.64 5.89 -4.01
C ILE A 77 -7.78 4.95 -4.87
N VAL A 78 -6.58 5.37 -5.28
CA VAL A 78 -5.67 4.53 -6.06
C VAL A 78 -5.28 3.28 -5.28
N PHE A 79 -4.91 3.40 -4.01
CA PHE A 79 -4.61 2.24 -3.15
C PHE A 79 -5.82 1.30 -3.01
N THR A 80 -7.02 1.86 -2.87
CA THR A 80 -8.26 1.09 -2.81
C THR A 80 -8.45 0.27 -4.09
N LEU A 81 -8.26 0.88 -5.26
CA LEU A 81 -8.37 0.20 -6.56
C LEU A 81 -7.29 -0.88 -6.72
N VAL A 82 -6.06 -0.63 -6.25
CA VAL A 82 -4.98 -1.62 -6.27
C VAL A 82 -5.31 -2.83 -5.40
N LEU A 83 -5.79 -2.61 -4.17
CA LEU A 83 -6.17 -3.70 -3.27
C LEU A 83 -7.35 -4.50 -3.83
N VAL A 84 -8.39 -3.82 -4.32
CA VAL A 84 -9.54 -4.50 -4.95
C VAL A 84 -9.12 -5.29 -6.18
N GLY A 85 -8.29 -4.70 -7.05
CA GLY A 85 -7.78 -5.37 -8.24
C GLY A 85 -6.92 -6.59 -7.90
N LEU A 86 -6.06 -6.48 -6.87
CA LEU A 86 -5.20 -7.58 -6.45
C LEU A 86 -5.99 -8.67 -5.72
N ASP A 87 -6.97 -8.32 -4.90
CA ASP A 87 -7.90 -9.28 -4.28
C ASP A 87 -8.70 -10.05 -5.35
N ALA A 88 -9.08 -9.39 -6.45
CA ALA A 88 -9.73 -10.04 -7.58
C ALA A 88 -8.80 -11.03 -8.32
N VAL A 89 -7.50 -10.72 -8.44
CA VAL A 89 -6.50 -11.62 -9.02
C VAL A 89 -6.20 -12.80 -8.09
N LEU A 90 -6.13 -12.56 -6.78
CA LEU A 90 -5.85 -13.58 -5.77
C LEU A 90 -7.07 -14.47 -5.44
N GLY A 91 -8.27 -14.04 -5.84
CA GLY A 91 -9.53 -14.76 -5.60
C GLY A 91 -9.97 -14.79 -4.14
N ARG A 92 -9.37 -13.95 -3.28
CA ARG A 92 -9.66 -13.90 -1.84
C ARG A 92 -9.69 -12.45 -1.36
N SER A 93 -10.68 -12.13 -0.53
CA SER A 93 -10.82 -10.80 0.05
C SER A 93 -9.70 -10.50 1.04
N HIS A 94 -9.18 -9.27 1.00
CA HIS A 94 -8.18 -8.73 1.91
C HIS A 94 -6.81 -9.42 1.89
N GLN A 95 -6.58 -10.39 1.00
CA GLN A 95 -5.28 -11.07 0.88
C GLN A 95 -4.22 -10.17 0.26
N SER A 96 -4.62 -9.24 -0.60
CA SER A 96 -3.75 -8.20 -1.17
C SER A 96 -2.99 -7.41 -0.10
N LEU A 97 -3.56 -7.23 1.08
CA LEU A 97 -2.92 -6.50 2.19
C LEU A 97 -1.66 -7.18 2.69
N MET A 98 -1.59 -8.51 2.65
CA MET A 98 -0.41 -9.26 3.09
C MET A 98 0.80 -9.01 2.17
N ILE A 99 0.57 -8.47 0.97
CA ILE A 99 1.62 -8.14 0.00
C ILE A 99 1.83 -6.63 -0.05
N VAL A 100 0.76 -5.88 -0.28
CA VAL A 100 0.83 -4.43 -0.53
C VAL A 100 1.28 -3.69 0.71
N ALA A 101 0.74 -3.99 1.89
CA ALA A 101 1.07 -3.26 3.11
C ALA A 101 2.56 -3.38 3.51
N PRO A 102 3.15 -4.59 3.65
CA PRO A 102 4.58 -4.68 4.02
C PRO A 102 5.48 -4.08 2.93
N LEU A 103 5.13 -4.23 1.65
CA LEU A 103 5.91 -3.66 0.56
C LEU A 103 5.93 -2.12 0.63
N THR A 104 4.75 -1.48 0.71
CA THR A 104 4.67 -0.02 0.69
C THR A 104 5.19 0.60 1.97
N LEU A 105 5.00 -0.03 3.13
CA LEU A 105 5.57 0.42 4.40
C LEU A 105 7.10 0.28 4.41
N ALA A 106 7.65 -0.80 3.85
CA ALA A 106 9.10 -0.95 3.71
C ALA A 106 9.68 0.14 2.79
N LEU A 107 9.01 0.44 1.66
CA LEU A 107 9.42 1.52 0.77
C LEU A 107 9.33 2.89 1.44
N ALA A 108 8.27 3.15 2.22
CA ALA A 108 8.11 4.38 2.99
C ALA A 108 9.25 4.54 4.01
N PHE A 109 9.60 3.46 4.72
CA PHE A 109 10.70 3.45 5.67
C PHE A 109 12.05 3.70 5.00
N VAL A 110 12.36 2.99 3.92
CA VAL A 110 13.61 3.20 3.16
C VAL A 110 13.70 4.63 2.64
N GLY A 111 12.59 5.17 2.12
CA GLY A 111 12.52 6.55 1.66
C GLY A 111 12.73 7.57 2.77
N HIS A 112 12.18 7.32 3.97
CA HIS A 112 12.42 8.16 5.14
C HIS A 112 13.89 8.15 5.59
N GLN A 113 14.53 6.98 5.61
CA GLN A 113 15.96 6.89 5.93
C GLN A 113 16.79 7.64 4.88
N LYS A 114 16.47 7.46 3.60
CA LYS A 114 17.18 8.16 2.52
C LYS A 114 17.04 9.67 2.63
N SER A 115 15.82 10.19 2.85
CA SER A 115 15.60 11.63 3.01
C SER A 115 16.27 12.19 4.27
N HIS A 116 16.33 11.40 5.35
CA HIS A 116 17.01 11.80 6.58
C HIS A 116 18.53 11.95 6.39
N TYR A 117 19.18 11.01 5.70
CA TYR A 117 20.65 11.01 5.55
C TYR A 117 21.17 11.78 4.33
N LEU A 118 20.45 11.74 3.20
CA LEU A 118 20.88 12.33 1.93
C LEU A 118 20.07 13.58 1.54
N GLY A 119 18.93 13.82 2.18
CA GLY A 119 18.05 14.96 1.87
C GLY A 119 17.21 14.79 0.60
N ASP A 120 17.37 13.69 -0.14
CA ASP A 120 16.63 13.41 -1.37
C ASP A 120 15.55 12.33 -1.16
N PRO A 121 14.41 12.40 -1.88
CA PRO A 121 13.37 11.39 -1.77
C PRO A 121 13.78 10.09 -2.48
N LEU A 122 13.02 9.02 -2.21
CA LEU A 122 13.18 7.75 -2.91
C LEU A 122 12.72 7.89 -4.37
N TYR A 123 13.64 7.79 -5.32
CA TYR A 123 13.38 7.85 -6.74
C TYR A 123 13.30 6.45 -7.35
N PRO A 124 12.49 6.25 -8.42
CA PRO A 124 12.46 4.98 -9.15
C PRO A 124 13.84 4.55 -9.67
N THR A 125 14.72 5.51 -9.98
CA THR A 125 16.10 5.26 -10.42
C THR A 125 16.96 4.58 -9.36
N ASP A 126 16.65 4.72 -8.07
CA ASP A 126 17.40 4.08 -6.99
C ASP A 126 17.32 2.55 -7.10
N PHE A 127 16.21 2.00 -7.58
CA PHE A 127 16.06 0.56 -7.82
C PHE A 127 16.90 0.09 -9.02
N LEU A 128 16.95 0.90 -10.09
CA LEU A 128 17.73 0.59 -11.29
C LEU A 128 19.24 0.60 -10.98
N TYR A 129 19.67 1.51 -10.11
CA TYR A 129 21.06 1.68 -9.74
C TYR A 129 21.47 0.96 -8.45
N ALA A 130 20.57 0.22 -7.79
CA ALA A 130 20.85 -0.49 -6.54
C ALA A 130 22.11 -1.38 -6.64
N ARG A 131 22.24 -2.15 -7.73
CA ARG A 131 23.44 -2.97 -7.98
C ARG A 131 24.71 -2.11 -8.12
N GLN A 132 24.61 -0.97 -8.78
CA GLN A 132 25.76 -0.08 -9.00
C GLN A 132 26.20 0.57 -7.68
N ILE A 133 25.25 1.03 -6.86
CA ILE A 133 25.51 1.56 -5.52
C ILE A 133 26.25 0.51 -4.68
N MET A 134 25.76 -0.73 -4.66
CA MET A 134 26.40 -1.83 -3.93
C MET A 134 27.79 -2.17 -4.47
N ALA A 135 28.00 -2.06 -5.78
CA ALA A 135 29.31 -2.30 -6.40
C ALA A 135 30.35 -1.22 -6.07
N LEU A 136 29.91 0.00 -5.72
CA LEU A 136 30.79 1.10 -5.30
C LEU A 136 31.12 1.09 -3.81
N MET A 137 30.33 0.40 -2.97
CA MET A 137 30.58 0.34 -1.52
C MET A 137 31.99 -0.17 -1.13
N PRO A 138 32.58 -1.20 -1.77
CA PRO A 138 33.94 -1.62 -1.43
C PRO A 138 34.99 -0.53 -1.65
N LEU A 139 34.77 0.36 -2.65
CA LEU A 139 35.65 1.52 -2.88
C LEU A 139 35.49 2.54 -1.76
N LEU A 140 34.25 2.85 -1.37
CA LEU A 140 33.97 3.77 -0.26
C LEU A 140 34.58 3.30 1.07
N VAL A 141 34.52 1.99 1.36
CA VAL A 141 35.14 1.40 2.56
C VAL A 141 36.67 1.51 2.52
N ARG A 142 37.30 1.35 1.35
CA ARG A 142 38.75 1.49 1.20
C ARG A 142 39.22 2.93 1.37
N GLU A 143 38.46 3.90 0.89
CA GLU A 143 38.82 5.32 1.00
C GLU A 143 38.60 5.89 2.41
N ARG A 144 37.59 5.41 3.14
CA ARG A 144 37.25 5.88 4.49
C ARG A 144 37.01 4.72 5.47
N PRO A 145 38.06 3.94 5.80
CA PRO A 145 37.92 2.71 6.59
C PRO A 145 37.40 2.98 8.01
N TRP A 146 37.87 4.05 8.67
CA TRP A 146 37.40 4.41 10.01
C TRP A 146 35.93 4.83 10.02
N THR A 147 35.48 5.57 9.00
CA THR A 147 34.07 5.92 8.86
C THR A 147 33.20 4.67 8.69
N ALA A 148 33.65 3.69 7.90
CA ALA A 148 32.94 2.42 7.74
C ALA A 148 32.86 1.62 9.05
N VAL A 149 33.93 1.57 9.84
CA VAL A 149 33.94 0.91 11.16
C VAL A 149 32.99 1.60 12.13
N MET A 150 33.02 2.93 12.20
CA MET A 150 32.12 3.71 13.06
C MET A 150 30.66 3.52 12.68
N LEU A 151 30.36 3.48 11.37
CA LEU A 151 29.01 3.21 10.86
C LEU A 151 28.55 1.80 11.25
N ALA A 152 29.40 0.79 11.07
CA ALA A 152 29.08 -0.59 11.44
C ALA A 152 28.85 -0.74 12.96
N ALA A 153 29.69 -0.10 13.77
CA ALA A 153 29.54 -0.08 15.23
C ALA A 153 28.23 0.62 15.65
N ALA A 154 27.88 1.73 15.00
CA ALA A 154 26.62 2.43 15.26
C ALA A 154 25.39 1.59 14.91
N ILE A 155 25.43 0.81 13.82
CA ILE A 155 24.33 -0.09 13.41
C ILE A 155 24.17 -1.27 14.39
N VAL A 156 25.27 -1.80 14.93
CA VAL A 156 25.24 -2.96 15.86
C VAL A 156 24.93 -2.54 17.30
N GLY A 157 25.36 -1.35 17.70
CA GLY A 157 25.21 -0.85 19.07
C GLY A 157 23.96 0.01 19.33
N GLY A 158 23.28 0.47 18.27
CA GLY A 158 22.00 1.18 18.33
C GLY A 158 20.81 0.25 18.16
#